data_AF-A0A8J4T069-F1
#
_entry.id   AF-A0A8J4T069-F1
#
_cell.length_a   1.000
_cell.length_b   1.000
_cell.length_c   1.000
_cell.angle_alpha   90.00
_cell.angle_beta   90.00
_cell.angle_gamma   90.00
#
_symmetry.space_group_name_H-M   'P 1'
#
loop_
_entity.id
_entity.type
_entity.pdbx_description
1 polymer ?
#
loop_
_entity_poly.entity_id
_entity_poly.type
_entity_poly.pdbx_seq_one_letter_code
_entity_poly.pdbx_strand_id
1 'polypeptide(L)'
;VWDDELAEKAQRWSNQCIAGHDSKFDRNTTRWSWVGQNFAGIKSVELGFTRWFEEYNNYNIYLPNCTSVCGHYTQVSTYISLVHLVVCSQCKN
;
A
#
# COMPACT_ATOMS: atom_id res chain seq x y z
N VAL A 1 0.00 0.02 -14.54
CA VAL A 1 -1.34 0.26 -15.07
C VAL A 1 -2.17 0.72 -13.90
N TRP A 2 -2.49 2.00 -13.92
CA TRP A 2 -3.37 2.65 -12.96
C TRP A 2 -4.81 2.11 -13.06
N ASP A 3 -5.58 2.21 -11.98
CA ASP A 3 -7.00 1.84 -11.92
C ASP A 3 -7.74 2.90 -11.12
N ASP A 4 -8.75 3.50 -11.75
CA ASP A 4 -9.48 4.62 -11.18
C ASP A 4 -10.37 4.23 -10.00
N GLU A 5 -10.90 3.00 -9.97
CA GLU A 5 -11.74 2.53 -8.86
C GLU A 5 -10.89 2.37 -7.59
N LEU A 6 -9.71 1.77 -7.73
CA LEU A 6 -8.74 1.67 -6.63
C LEU A 6 -8.22 3.04 -6.20
N ALA A 7 -8.06 3.97 -7.13
CA ALA A 7 -7.66 5.33 -6.81
C ALA A 7 -8.71 6.11 -6.01
N GLU A 8 -9.97 6.00 -6.43
CA GLU A 8 -11.09 6.63 -5.72
C GLU A 8 -11.23 6.08 -4.30
N LYS A 9 -11.13 4.76 -4.14
CA LYS A 9 -11.14 4.08 -2.83
C LYS A 9 -10.00 4.54 -1.93
N ALA A 10 -8.78 4.57 -2.45
CA ALA A 10 -7.62 5.06 -1.71
C ALA A 10 -7.82 6.52 -1.28
N GLN A 11 -8.28 7.39 -2.17
CA GLN A 11 -8.53 8.81 -1.86
C GLN A 11 -9.65 8.98 -0.83
N ARG A 12 -10.72 8.18 -0.89
CA ARG A 12 -11.81 8.19 0.09
C ARG A 12 -11.30 7.81 1.48
N TRP A 13 -10.43 6.81 1.59
CA TRP A 13 -9.78 6.46 2.85
C TRP A 13 -8.87 7.59 3.35
N SER A 14 -7.98 8.10 2.49
CA SER A 14 -7.04 9.17 2.86
C SER A 14 -7.72 10.46 3.29
N ASN A 15 -8.89 10.80 2.74
CA ASN A 15 -9.67 11.99 3.13
C ASN A 15 -10.16 11.96 4.58
N GLN A 16 -10.21 10.79 5.22
CA GLN A 16 -10.57 10.71 6.64
C GLN A 16 -9.44 11.20 7.56
N CYS A 17 -8.21 11.29 7.03
CA CYS A 17 -7.04 11.79 7.74
C CYS A 17 -6.77 11.04 9.06
N ILE A 18 -7.15 9.76 9.11
CA ILE A 18 -6.89 8.83 10.22
C ILE A 18 -5.70 7.93 9.89
N ALA A 19 -4.89 7.63 10.90
CA ALA A 19 -3.74 6.75 10.73
C ALA A 19 -4.19 5.28 10.69
N GLY A 20 -3.64 4.52 9.74
CA GLY A 20 -3.84 3.08 9.64
C GLY A 20 -4.59 2.64 8.37
N HIS A 21 -5.21 1.48 8.48
CA HIS A 21 -5.82 0.77 7.36
C HIS A 21 -7.35 0.78 7.43
N ASP A 22 -7.94 0.80 6.25
CA ASP A 22 -9.34 0.49 6.01
C ASP A 22 -9.65 -0.96 6.49
N SER A 23 -10.92 -1.31 6.68
CA SER A 23 -11.33 -2.70 6.76
C SER A 23 -11.03 -3.46 5.45
N LYS A 24 -11.07 -4.80 5.50
CA LYS A 24 -10.95 -5.61 4.28
C LYS A 24 -12.18 -5.47 3.39
N PHE A 25 -13.34 -5.20 3.99
CA PHE A 25 -14.61 -5.12 3.28
C PHE A 25 -14.74 -3.81 2.51
N ASP A 26 -14.36 -2.66 3.08
CA ASP A 26 -14.56 -1.37 2.40
C ASP A 26 -13.55 -1.14 1.26
N ARG A 27 -12.40 -1.83 1.29
CA ARG A 27 -11.44 -1.89 0.17
C ARG A 27 -11.91 -2.71 -1.04
N ASN A 28 -12.97 -3.51 -0.91
CA ASN A 28 -13.47 -4.27 -2.05
C ASN A 28 -13.95 -3.35 -3.16
N THR A 29 -13.79 -3.85 -4.38
CA THR A 29 -14.15 -3.17 -5.63
C THR A 29 -15.11 -4.06 -6.41
N THR A 30 -15.67 -3.53 -7.48
CA THR A 30 -16.48 -4.31 -8.42
C THR A 30 -15.68 -5.45 -9.06
N ARG A 31 -14.38 -5.25 -9.26
CA ARG A 31 -13.49 -6.21 -9.93
C ARG A 31 -12.73 -7.15 -8.99
N TRP A 32 -12.44 -6.72 -7.76
CA TRP A 32 -11.65 -7.49 -6.79
C TRP A 32 -12.27 -7.48 -5.40
N SER A 33 -12.53 -8.68 -4.90
CA SER A 33 -12.99 -8.95 -3.53
C SER A 33 -11.85 -8.98 -2.50
N TRP A 34 -10.61 -8.79 -2.93
CA TRP A 34 -9.42 -8.75 -2.09
C TRP A 34 -8.46 -7.70 -2.61
N VAL A 35 -8.29 -6.63 -1.83
CA VAL A 35 -7.46 -5.48 -2.17
C VAL A 35 -6.47 -5.21 -1.03
N GLY A 36 -5.19 -5.25 -1.36
CA GLY A 36 -4.09 -4.87 -0.45
C GLY A 36 -4.04 -3.36 -0.20
N GLN A 37 -3.34 -2.94 0.86
CA GLN A 37 -3.20 -1.52 1.18
C GLN A 37 -1.88 -1.27 1.90
N ASN A 38 -1.10 -0.33 1.38
CA ASN A 38 0.03 0.25 2.09
C ASN A 38 -0.39 1.61 2.67
N PHE A 39 0.04 1.91 3.90
CA PHE A 39 -0.22 3.19 4.57
C PHE A 39 1.10 3.88 4.91
N ALA A 40 1.14 5.21 4.75
CA ALA A 40 2.24 6.03 5.22
C ALA A 40 1.68 7.29 5.88
N GLY A 41 2.06 7.51 7.14
CA GLY A 41 1.77 8.75 7.88
C GLY A 41 2.68 9.91 7.49
N ILE A 42 3.02 10.03 6.20
CA ILE A 42 4.04 10.95 5.67
C ILE A 42 3.42 11.78 4.55
N LYS A 43 3.65 13.10 4.55
CA LYS A 43 3.11 14.04 3.54
C LYS A 43 3.79 13.96 2.17
N SER A 44 4.97 13.36 2.06
CA SER A 44 5.65 13.15 0.78
C SER A 44 5.36 11.75 0.28
N VAL A 45 4.79 11.65 -0.93
CA VAL A 45 4.56 10.37 -1.62
C VAL A 45 5.88 9.65 -1.85
N GLU A 46 6.90 10.36 -2.32
CA GLU A 46 8.23 9.82 -2.59
C GLU A 46 8.87 9.24 -1.33
N LEU A 47 8.84 9.98 -0.21
CA LEU A 47 9.38 9.50 1.05
C LEU A 47 8.56 8.32 1.59
N GLY A 48 7.23 8.38 1.53
CA GLY A 48 6.36 7.28 1.94
C GLY A 48 6.66 5.99 1.16
N PHE A 49 6.77 6.09 -0.16
CA PHE A 49 7.12 4.96 -1.02
C PHE A 49 8.53 4.44 -0.74
N THR A 50 9.50 5.33 -0.55
CA THR A 50 10.88 4.94 -0.19
C THR A 50 10.89 4.14 1.11
N ARG A 51 10.17 4.59 2.15
CA ARG A 51 10.06 3.87 3.42
C ARG A 51 9.42 2.49 3.28
N TRP A 52 8.39 2.36 2.45
CA TRP A 52 7.80 1.06 2.15
C TRP A 52 8.82 0.11 1.51
N PHE A 53 9.61 0.61 0.57
CA PHE A 53 10.61 -0.20 -0.12
C PHE A 53 11.77 -0.59 0.79
N GLU A 54 12.29 0.35 1.61
CA GLU A 54 13.40 0.15 2.54
C GLU A 54 13.18 -0.96 3.59
N GLU A 55 11.94 -1.42 3.77
CA GLU A 55 11.68 -2.61 4.58
C GLU A 55 12.36 -3.88 4.05
N TYR A 56 12.89 -3.88 2.81
CA TYR A 56 13.76 -4.94 2.31
C TYR A 56 14.96 -5.20 3.24
N ASN A 57 15.45 -4.17 3.96
CA ASN A 57 16.55 -4.32 4.93
C ASN A 57 16.18 -5.26 6.09
N ASN A 58 14.88 -5.45 6.35
CA ASN A 58 14.36 -6.33 7.39
C ASN A 58 13.87 -7.69 6.85
N TYR A 59 13.93 -7.90 5.53
CA TYR A 59 13.37 -9.06 4.86
C TYR A 59 14.46 -9.93 4.22
N ASN A 60 14.59 -11.18 4.67
CA ASN A 60 15.50 -12.13 4.05
C ASN A 60 14.79 -12.86 2.90
N ILE A 61 15.15 -12.54 1.65
CA ILE A 61 14.54 -13.16 0.47
C ILE A 61 14.88 -14.64 0.28
N TYR A 62 16.06 -15.08 0.75
CA TYR A 62 16.52 -16.46 0.60
C TYR A 62 15.91 -17.40 1.63
N LEU A 63 15.54 -16.85 2.79
CA LEU A 63 14.89 -17.56 3.88
C LEU A 63 13.76 -16.67 4.38
N PRO A 64 12.55 -16.73 3.76
CA PRO A 64 11.51 -15.69 3.79
C PRO A 64 11.02 -15.40 5.21
N ASN A 65 11.81 -14.59 5.90
CA ASN A 65 11.61 -14.18 7.27
C ASN A 65 11.70 -12.65 7.32
N CYS A 66 10.99 -12.10 8.30
CA CYS A 66 10.95 -10.68 8.55
C CYS A 66 11.37 -10.44 10.00
N THR A 67 12.34 -9.56 10.21
CA THR A 67 12.85 -9.24 11.55
C THR A 67 12.13 -8.05 12.19
N SER A 68 11.29 -7.34 11.43
CA SER A 68 10.54 -6.17 11.89
C SER A 68 9.25 -6.00 11.06
N VAL A 69 9.05 -4.85 10.42
CA VAL A 69 7.98 -4.60 9.44
C VAL A 69 8.53 -4.86 8.05
N CYS A 70 7.84 -5.73 7.29
CA CYS A 70 8.16 -6.04 5.89
C CYS A 70 6.92 -6.10 4.99
N GLY A 71 5.74 -5.79 5.53
CA GLY A 71 4.46 -5.92 4.83
C GLY A 71 4.37 -4.99 3.63
N HIS A 72 4.90 -3.77 3.74
CA HIS A 72 4.86 -2.82 2.64
C HIS A 72 5.83 -3.23 1.55
N TYR A 73 7.06 -3.64 1.89
CA TYR A 73 8.04 -4.12 0.91
C TYR A 73 7.54 -5.38 0.21
N THR A 74 7.04 -6.37 0.95
CA THR A 74 6.53 -7.61 0.34
C THR A 74 5.33 -7.33 -0.56
N GLN A 75 4.44 -6.41 -0.20
CA GLN A 75 3.33 -5.97 -1.05
C GLN A 75 3.82 -5.18 -2.28
N VAL A 76 4.90 -4.40 -2.22
CA VAL A 76 5.48 -3.75 -3.40
C VAL A 76 6.19 -4.77 -4.30
N SER A 77 7.04 -5.63 -3.72
CA SER A 77 7.86 -6.61 -4.43
C SER A 77 7.04 -7.72 -5.09
N THR A 78 5.96 -8.19 -4.46
CA THR A 78 5.10 -9.26 -5.03
C THR A 78 4.35 -8.77 -6.28
N TYR A 79 4.05 -7.47 -6.34
CA TYR A 79 3.21 -6.89 -7.39
C TYR A 79 3.99 -6.27 -8.54
N ILE A 80 5.28 -5.92 -8.34
CA ILE A 80 6.20 -5.60 -9.45
C ILE A 80 6.28 -6.77 -10.46
N SER A 81 6.07 -8.01 -10.01
CA SER A 81 6.04 -9.19 -10.89
C SER A 81 4.68 -9.56 -11.48
N LEU A 82 3.53 -9.09 -10.96
CA LEU A 82 2.22 -9.62 -11.40
C LEU A 82 1.05 -8.65 -11.60
N VAL A 83 0.94 -7.48 -10.97
CA VAL A 83 -0.17 -6.55 -11.27
C VAL A 83 0.23 -5.14 -10.88
N HIS A 84 0.24 -4.22 -11.85
CA HIS A 84 0.78 -2.86 -11.71
C HIS A 84 -0.10 -1.87 -10.93
N LEU A 85 -0.75 -2.30 -9.85
CA LEU A 85 -1.73 -1.49 -9.15
C LEU A 85 -1.21 -0.94 -7.82
N VAL A 86 -0.47 0.15 -7.94
CA VAL A 86 -0.08 1.01 -6.83
C VAL A 86 -0.80 2.34 -7.02
N VAL A 87 -1.65 2.70 -6.06
CA VAL A 87 -2.28 4.02 -6.02
C VAL A 87 -1.90 4.72 -4.73
N CYS A 88 -1.43 5.96 -4.85
CA CYS A 88 -1.11 6.84 -3.74
C CYS A 88 -2.17 7.94 -3.63
N SER A 89 -2.62 8.22 -2.41
CA SER A 89 -3.53 9.32 -2.10
C SER A 89 -3.09 10.02 -0.82
N GLN A 90 -3.48 11.29 -0.70
CA GLN A 90 -3.13 12.13 0.46
C GLN A 90 -4.39 12.72 1.09
N CYS A 91 -4.34 12.93 2.40
CA CYS A 91 -5.35 13.68 3.13
C CYS A 91 -5.47 15.09 2.54
N LYS A 92 -6.68 15.48 2.13
CA LYS A 92 -7.01 16.82 1.66
C LYS A 92 -7.49 17.63 2.87
N ASN A 93 -6.61 18.46 3.43
CA ASN A 93 -6.98 19.50 4.40
C ASN A 93 -7.26 20.81 3.66
#